data_AF-F2K4C6-F1
#
_entry.id   AF-F2K4C6-F1
#
_cell.length_a   1.000
_cell.length_b   1.000
_cell.length_c   1.000
_cell.angle_alpha   90.00
_cell.angle_beta   90.00
_cell.angle_gamma   90.00
#
_symmetry.space_group_name_H-M   'P 1'
#
loop_
_entity.id
_entity.type
_entity.pdbx_description
1 polymer ?
#
loop_
_entity_poly.entity_id
_entity_poly.type
_entity_poly.pdbx_seq_one_letter_code
_entity_poly.pdbx_strand_id
1 'polypeptide(L)'
;MPRADAFYFELNAVLEKAIEIKDLDTIFELEKYISKCHFDRLKPEELASNEKILRTLGENIQRAAEIVRVEQENIEKELETVKDKQNSVKNNRAKIVSYHKVKNLK
;
A
#
# COMPACT_ATOMS: atom_id res chain seq x y z
N MET A 1 12.90 4.59 31.34
CA MET A 1 12.41 4.83 29.96
C MET A 1 13.44 4.25 29.01
N PRO A 2 13.06 3.44 28.02
CA PRO A 2 13.97 3.10 26.92
C PRO A 2 14.45 4.42 26.29
N ARG A 3 15.74 4.51 25.94
CA ARG A 3 16.28 5.69 25.25
C ARG A 3 15.49 5.85 23.93
N ALA A 4 15.05 7.07 23.62
CA ALA A 4 14.32 7.38 22.39
C ALA A 4 15.01 6.78 21.14
N ASP A 5 16.34 6.69 21.19
CA ASP A 5 17.19 6.09 20.16
C ASP A 5 16.89 4.62 19.85
N ALA A 6 16.58 3.80 20.86
CA ALA A 6 16.28 2.38 20.65
C ALA A 6 14.93 2.19 19.94
N PHE A 7 13.97 3.05 20.25
CA PHE A 7 12.64 3.02 19.64
C PHE A 7 12.69 3.35 18.15
N TYR A 8 13.33 4.46 17.77
CA TYR A 8 13.43 4.84 16.35
C TYR A 8 14.28 3.85 15.55
N PHE A 9 15.30 3.27 16.18
CA PHE A 9 16.11 2.24 15.55
C PHE A 9 15.29 0.98 15.21
N GLU A 10 14.52 0.47 16.19
CA GLU A 10 13.67 -0.71 15.98
C GLU A 10 12.59 -0.43 14.93
N LEU A 11 11.92 0.72 15.02
CA LEU A 11 10.92 1.13 14.05
C LEU A 11 11.48 1.18 12.63
N ASN A 12 12.68 1.76 12.47
CA ASN A 12 13.35 1.82 11.19
C ASN A 12 13.73 0.42 10.65
N ALA A 13 14.24 -0.46 11.51
CA ALA A 13 14.63 -1.82 11.13
C ALA A 13 13.44 -2.68 10.70
N VAL A 14 12.31 -2.58 11.41
CA VAL A 14 11.08 -3.30 11.05
C VAL A 14 10.52 -2.78 9.72
N LEU A 15 10.51 -1.46 9.52
CA LEU A 15 10.05 -0.86 8.26
C LEU A 15 10.95 -1.26 7.08
N GLU A 16 12.27 -1.23 7.26
CA GLU A 16 13.21 -1.65 6.22
C GLU A 16 13.01 -3.10 5.82
N LYS A 17 12.87 -4.00 6.78
CA LYS A 17 12.60 -5.41 6.51
C LYS A 17 11.26 -5.61 5.77
N ALA A 18 10.21 -4.89 6.17
CA ALA A 18 8.91 -4.97 5.51
C ALA A 18 8.98 -4.49 4.04
N ILE A 19 9.75 -3.42 3.78
CA ILE A 19 10.04 -2.92 2.43
C ILE A 19 10.77 -3.98 1.59
N GLU A 20 11.81 -4.62 2.13
CA GLU A 20 12.61 -5.63 1.42
C GLU A 20 11.77 -6.81 0.93
N ILE A 21 10.87 -7.29 1.78
CA ILE A 21 9.99 -8.43 1.44
C ILE A 21 8.66 -7.99 0.83
N LYS A 22 8.44 -6.69 0.64
CA LYS A 22 7.18 -6.08 0.17
C LYS A 22 5.95 -6.55 0.98
N ASP A 23 6.09 -6.66 2.29
CA ASP A 23 4.99 -7.00 3.19
C ASP A 23 4.10 -5.76 3.40
N LEU A 24 3.07 -5.66 2.57
CA LEU A 24 2.13 -4.53 2.56
C LEU A 24 1.33 -4.43 3.86
N ASP A 25 0.95 -5.56 4.46
CA ASP A 25 0.18 -5.56 5.71
C ASP A 25 0.99 -4.92 6.83
N THR A 26 2.25 -5.33 6.97
CA THR A 26 3.16 -4.71 7.94
C THR A 26 3.42 -3.24 7.61
N ILE A 27 3.61 -2.88 6.34
CA ILE A 27 3.78 -1.48 5.93
C ILE A 27 2.58 -0.62 6.35
N PHE A 28 1.35 -1.08 6.13
CA PHE A 28 0.13 -0.35 6.51
C PHE A 28 -0.03 -0.22 8.03
N GLU A 29 0.28 -1.26 8.80
CA GLU A 29 0.26 -1.16 10.26
C GLU A 29 1.32 -0.20 10.80
N LEU A 30 2.52 -0.20 10.20
CA LEU A 30 3.57 0.76 10.54
C LEU A 30 3.20 2.19 10.16
N GLU A 31 2.55 2.42 9.01
CA GLU A 31 2.05 3.74 8.62
C GLU A 31 1.06 4.30 9.66
N LYS A 32 0.09 3.49 10.10
CA LYS A 32 -0.86 3.87 11.17
C LYS A 32 -0.16 4.16 12.49
N TYR A 33 0.95 3.50 12.76
CA TYR A 33 1.73 3.71 13.97
C TYR A 33 2.60 4.97 13.88
N ILE A 34 3.32 5.15 12.77
CA ILE A 34 4.18 6.30 12.47
C ILE A 34 3.37 7.60 12.44
N SER A 35 2.17 7.59 11.86
CA SER A 35 1.28 8.76 11.82
C SER A 35 0.81 9.23 13.20
N LYS A 36 0.86 8.35 14.22
CA LYS A 36 0.58 8.70 15.63
C LYS A 36 1.82 9.18 16.36
N CYS A 37 3.02 9.03 15.78
CA CYS A 37 4.24 9.53 16.38
C CYS A 37 4.33 11.05 16.16
N HIS A 38 4.38 11.79 17.27
CA HIS A 38 4.54 13.24 17.26
C HIS A 38 6.03 13.63 17.14
N PHE A 39 6.62 13.40 15.97
CA PHE A 39 8.02 13.76 15.70
C PHE A 39 8.28 15.27 15.83
N ASP A 40 7.25 16.10 15.65
CA ASP A 40 7.25 17.55 15.82
C ASP A 40 7.42 17.99 17.29
N ARG A 41 7.16 17.09 18.24
CA ARG A 41 7.25 17.37 19.69
C ARG A 41 8.55 16.92 20.32
N LEU A 42 9.51 16.46 19.53
CA LEU A 42 10.80 16.02 20.03
C LEU A 42 11.62 17.21 20.55
N LYS A 43 12.32 17.01 21.66
CA LYS A 43 13.25 18.01 22.16
C LYS A 43 14.45 18.13 21.21
N PRO A 44 15.10 19.30 21.14
CA PRO A 44 16.29 19.48 20.31
C PRO A 44 17.38 18.45 20.58
N GLU A 45 17.57 18.02 21.83
CA GLU A 45 18.56 17.00 22.19
C GLU A 45 18.20 15.63 21.63
N GLU A 46 16.92 15.27 21.60
CA GLU A 46 16.42 14.01 21.03
C GLU A 46 16.49 14.01 19.51
N LEU A 47 16.22 15.16 18.87
CA LEU A 47 16.40 15.36 17.44
C LEU A 47 17.87 15.23 17.04
N ALA A 48 18.77 15.89 17.78
CA ALA A 48 20.20 15.84 17.50
C ALA A 48 20.80 14.45 17.74
N SER A 49 20.38 13.74 18.80
CA SER A 49 20.87 12.38 19.07
C SER A 49 20.37 11.35 18.05
N ASN A 50 19.19 11.59 17.45
CA ASN A 50 18.53 10.67 16.53
C ASN A 50 18.50 11.11 15.07
N GLU A 51 19.15 12.22 14.72
CA GLU A 51 19.01 12.84 13.40
C GLU A 51 19.22 11.86 12.25
N LYS A 52 20.28 11.04 12.34
CA LYS A 52 20.58 10.02 11.34
C LYS A 52 19.48 8.97 11.22
N ILE A 53 18.97 8.48 12.35
CA ILE A 53 17.92 7.44 12.40
C ILE A 53 16.61 8.02 11.85
N LEU A 54 16.23 9.23 12.25
CA LEU A 54 15.02 9.90 11.77
C LEU A 54 15.09 10.20 10.27
N ARG A 55 16.27 10.55 9.75
CA ARG A 55 16.50 10.74 8.31
C ARG A 55 16.28 9.44 7.54
N THR A 56 16.92 8.35 7.96
CA THR A 56 16.74 7.03 7.33
C THR A 56 15.28 6.54 7.45
N LEU A 57 14.62 6.79 8.58
CA LEU A 57 13.20 6.48 8.73
C LEU A 57 12.35 7.24 7.71
N GLY A 58 12.63 8.53 7.48
CA GLY A 58 11.97 9.34 6.46
C GLY A 58 12.16 8.79 5.05
N GLU A 59 13.39 8.40 4.68
CA GLU A 59 13.69 7.75 3.41
C GLU A 59 12.93 6.42 3.26
N ASN A 60 12.85 5.62 4.32
CA ASN A 60 12.12 4.36 4.34
C ASN A 60 10.62 4.55 4.17
N ILE A 61 10.03 5.56 4.82
CA ILE A 61 8.61 5.92 4.63
C ILE A 61 8.33 6.27 3.17
N GLN A 62 9.21 7.03 2.52
CA GLN A 62 9.06 7.36 1.09
C GLN A 62 9.14 6.12 0.20
N ARG A 63 10.08 5.21 0.48
CA ARG A 63 10.18 3.93 -0.24
C ARG A 63 8.94 3.06 -0.06
N ALA A 64 8.42 2.97 1.16
CA ALA A 64 7.20 2.23 1.46
C ALA A 64 5.98 2.82 0.73
N ALA A 65 5.85 4.15 0.70
CA ALA A 65 4.78 4.83 -0.04
C ALA A 65 4.83 4.53 -1.54
N GLU A 66 6.02 4.50 -2.13
CA GLU A 66 6.18 4.13 -3.54
C GLU A 66 5.78 2.67 -3.83
N ILE A 67 6.11 1.73 -2.93
CA ILE A 67 5.67 0.33 -3.04
C ILE A 67 4.14 0.24 -3.02
N VAL A 68 3.49 0.92 -2.08
CA VAL A 68 2.02 0.95 -1.98
C VAL A 68 1.40 1.56 -3.24
N ARG A 69 1.97 2.65 -3.76
CA ARG A 69 1.50 3.31 -4.99
C ARG A 69 1.55 2.37 -6.19
N VAL A 70 2.67 1.66 -6.38
CA VAL A 70 2.83 0.70 -7.49
C VAL A 70 1.83 -0.45 -7.36
N GLU A 71 1.59 -0.95 -6.15
CA GLU A 71 0.61 -2.02 -5.97
C GLU A 71 -0.82 -1.56 -6.25
N GLN A 72 -1.19 -0.33 -5.85
CA GLN A 72 -2.48 0.26 -6.20
C GLN A 72 -2.68 0.34 -7.72
N GLU A 73 -1.68 0.79 -8.47
CA GLU A 73 -1.73 0.82 -9.93
C GLU A 73 -1.91 -0.57 -10.55
N ASN A 74 -1.30 -1.62 -9.97
CA ASN A 74 -1.47 -3.00 -10.43
C ASN A 74 -2.90 -3.48 -10.21
N ILE A 75 -3.44 -3.26 -9.01
CA ILE A 75 -4.82 -3.63 -8.65
C ILE A 75 -5.83 -2.91 -9.55
N GLU A 76 -5.62 -1.62 -9.85
CA GLU A 76 -6.48 -0.87 -10.76
C GLU A 76 -6.50 -1.45 -12.18
N LYS A 77 -5.35 -1.85 -12.71
CA LYS A 77 -5.24 -2.51 -14.03
C LYS A 77 -5.93 -3.87 -14.06
N GLU A 78 -5.78 -4.66 -13.00
CA GLU A 78 -6.47 -5.95 -12.87
C GLU A 78 -7.98 -5.76 -12.80
N LEU A 79 -8.44 -4.76 -12.04
CA LEU A 79 -9.86 -4.43 -11.93
C LEU A 79 -10.45 -4.03 -13.29
N GLU A 80 -9.73 -3.23 -14.07
CA GLU A 80 -10.17 -2.85 -15.42
C GLU A 80 -10.27 -4.08 -16.34
N THR A 81 -9.28 -4.96 -16.28
CA THR A 81 -9.30 -6.23 -17.02
C THR A 81 -10.52 -7.10 -16.65
N VAL A 82 -10.89 -7.14 -15.38
CA VAL A 82 -12.09 -7.87 -14.90
C VAL A 82 -13.37 -7.24 -15.43
N LYS A 83 -13.48 -5.90 -15.40
CA LYS A 83 -14.64 -5.18 -15.94
C LYS A 83 -14.83 -5.46 -17.44
N ASP A 84 -13.75 -5.44 -18.22
CA ASP A 84 -13.80 -5.74 -19.65
C ASP A 84 -14.28 -7.17 -19.94
N LYS A 85 -13.76 -8.14 -19.18
CA LYS A 85 -14.24 -9.54 -19.27
C LYS A 85 -15.74 -9.62 -18.94
N GLN A 86 -16.18 -8.93 -17.89
CA GLN A 86 -17.60 -8.90 -17.51
C GLN A 86 -18.48 -8.30 -18.61
N ASN A 87 -18.03 -7.20 -19.24
CA ASN A 87 -18.73 -6.57 -20.35
C ASN A 87 -18.82 -7.48 -21.57
N SER A 88 -17.74 -8.18 -21.91
CA SER A 88 -17.73 -9.18 -22.98
C SER A 88 -18.75 -10.30 -22.74
N VAL A 89 -18.81 -10.84 -21.53
CA VAL A 89 -19.80 -11.86 -21.14
C VAL A 89 -21.24 -11.31 -21.24
N LYS A 90 -21.50 -10.10 -20.74
CA LYS A 90 -22.82 -9.44 -20.86
C LYS A 90 -23.23 -9.27 -22.33
N ASN A 91 -22.32 -8.84 -23.19
CA ASN A 91 -22.57 -8.66 -24.62
C ASN A 91 -22.85 -9.98 -25.33
N ASN A 92 -22.09 -11.04 -25.02
CA ASN A 92 -22.33 -12.37 -25.56
C ASN A 92 -23.69 -12.93 -25.10
N ARG A 93 -24.05 -12.75 -23.83
CA ARG A 93 -25.37 -13.10 -23.31
C ARG A 93 -26.49 -12.37 -24.07
N ALA A 94 -26.34 -11.07 -24.29
CA ALA A 94 -27.31 -10.28 -25.05
C ALA A 94 -27.48 -10.77 -26.50
N LYS A 95 -26.38 -11.15 -27.16
CA LYS A 95 -26.41 -11.75 -28.50
C LYS A 95 -27.16 -13.09 -28.52
N ILE A 96 -26.91 -13.98 -27.56
CA ILE A 96 -27.60 -15.28 -27.47
C ILE A 96 -29.11 -15.08 -27.25
N VAL A 97 -29.49 -14.21 -26.31
CA VAL A 97 -30.91 -13.88 -26.05
C VAL A 97 -31.57 -13.34 -27.32
N SER A 98 -30.90 -12.45 -28.04
CA SER A 98 -31.41 -11.89 -29.29
C SER A 98 -31.56 -12.95 -30.38
N TYR A 99 -30.58 -13.84 -30.51
CA TYR A 99 -30.62 -14.96 -31.46
C TYR A 99 -31.79 -15.91 -31.17
N HIS A 100 -32.01 -16.31 -29.92
CA HIS A 100 -33.15 -17.14 -29.53
C HIS A 100 -34.49 -16.46 -29.83
N LYS A 101 -34.60 -15.15 -29.55
CA LYS A 101 -35.79 -14.36 -29.85
C LYS A 101 -36.12 -14.34 -31.34
N VAL A 102 -35.12 -14.12 -32.21
CA VAL A 102 -35.32 -14.09 -33.67
C VAL A 102 -35.66 -15.47 -34.24
N LYS A 103 -35.08 -16.54 -33.68
CA LYS A 103 -35.26 -17.91 -34.16
C LYS A 103 -36.47 -18.64 -33.56
N ASN A 104 -37.26 -17.99 -32.69
CA ASN A 104 -38.34 -18.61 -31.92
C ASN A 104 -37.91 -19.90 -31.20
N LEU A 105 -36.64 -19.98 -30.78
CA LEU A 105 -36.12 -21.08 -30.00
C LEU A 105 -36.58 -20.83 -28.55
N LYS A 106 -37.61 -21.56 -28.11
CA LYS A 106 -38.11 -21.55 -26.73
C LYS A 106 -37.28 -22.49 -25.86
#